data_AF-A0A7V9LTW9-F1
#
_entry.id   AF-A0A7V9LTW9-F1
#
_cell.length_a   1.000
_cell.length_b   1.000
_cell.length_c   1.000
_cell.angle_alpha   90.00
_cell.angle_beta   90.00
_cell.angle_gamma   90.00
#
_symmetry.space_group_name_H-M   'P 1'
#
loop_
_entity.id
_entity.type
_entity.pdbx_description
1 polymer ?
#
loop_
_entity_poly.entity_id
_entity_poly.type
_entity_poly.pdbx_seq_one_letter_code
_entity_poly.pdbx_strand_id
1 'polypeptide(L)'
;MIGAPTRALFAAIKILLGLLYLIPLAWIVITSLKNETQVLQNPNGLVFTPTLNTYREVIGSSVGAILTSLQIAVFVTAAVVILGVPAGFALA
;
A
#
# COMPACT_ATOMS: atom_id res chain seq x y z
N MET A 1 -4.13 35.68 -8.45
CA MET A 1 -3.66 35.45 -7.05
C MET A 1 -4.78 34.73 -6.31
N ILE A 2 -4.58 33.48 -5.89
CA ILE A 2 -5.62 32.68 -5.21
C ILE A 2 -5.89 33.32 -3.84
N GLY A 3 -7.15 33.65 -3.53
CA GLY A 3 -7.54 34.27 -2.27
C GLY A 3 -7.18 33.41 -1.06
N ALA A 4 -6.91 34.05 0.08
CA ALA A 4 -6.68 33.38 1.37
C ALA A 4 -7.72 32.29 1.71
N PRO A 5 -9.05 32.48 1.52
CA PRO A 5 -10.03 31.43 1.83
C PRO A 5 -9.90 30.20 0.93
N THR A 6 -9.59 30.39 -0.36
CA THR A 6 -9.43 29.29 -1.32
C THR A 6 -8.18 28.46 -1.01
N ARG A 7 -7.09 29.09 -0.52
CA ARG A 7 -5.88 28.37 -0.07
C ARG A 7 -6.16 27.52 1.18
N ALA A 8 -6.92 28.05 2.13
CA ALA A 8 -7.32 27.31 3.33
C ALA A 8 -8.20 26.11 2.99
N LEU A 9 -9.16 26.28 2.08
CA LEU A 9 -9.99 25.19 1.57
C LEU A 9 -9.16 24.07 0.94
N PHE A 10 -8.22 24.40 0.05
CA PHE A 10 -7.35 23.39 -0.55
C PHE A 10 -6.42 22.72 0.47
N ALA A 11 -5.95 23.44 1.49
CA ALA A 11 -5.18 22.83 2.57
C ALA A 11 -6.03 21.83 3.37
N ALA A 12 -7.26 22.19 3.73
CA ALA A 12 -8.18 21.30 4.43
C ALA A 12 -8.51 20.05 3.59
N ILE A 13 -8.80 20.21 2.30
CA ILE A 13 -9.07 19.08 1.39
C ILE A 13 -7.86 18.14 1.31
N LYS A 14 -6.64 18.68 1.17
CA LYS A 14 -5.42 17.86 1.14
C LYS A 14 -5.24 17.05 2.42
N ILE A 15 -5.45 17.67 3.59
CA ILE A 15 -5.35 16.99 4.88
C ILE A 15 -6.42 15.91 4.99
N LEU A 16 -7.66 16.22 4.62
CA LEU A 16 -8.78 15.27 4.68
C LEU A 16 -8.52 14.05 3.80
N LEU A 17 -8.12 14.27 2.54
CA LEU A 17 -7.76 13.18 1.63
C LEU A 17 -6.56 12.39 2.17
N GLY A 18 -5.53 13.08 2.68
CA GLY A 18 -4.37 12.43 3.29
C GLY A 18 -4.76 11.52 4.44
N LEU A 19 -5.60 11.98 5.37
CA LEU A 19 -6.10 11.17 6.49
C LEU A 19 -6.96 10.00 6.00
N LEU A 20 -7.81 10.21 4.99
CA LEU A 20 -8.65 9.17 4.42
C LEU A 20 -7.84 7.99 3.86
N TYR A 21 -6.64 8.25 3.30
CA TYR A 21 -5.73 7.20 2.84
C TYR A 21 -4.83 6.66 3.95
N LEU A 22 -4.33 7.51 4.85
CA LEU A 22 -3.37 7.11 5.88
C LEU A 22 -4.01 6.26 6.97
N ILE A 23 -5.25 6.54 7.36
CA ILE A 23 -5.96 5.78 8.40
C ILE A 23 -6.08 4.29 8.05
N PRO A 24 -6.61 3.88 6.88
CA PRO A 24 -6.71 2.47 6.54
C PRO A 24 -5.33 1.81 6.37
N LEU A 25 -4.32 2.53 5.86
CA LEU A 25 -2.95 2.00 5.78
C LEU A 25 -2.35 1.76 7.17
N ALA A 26 -2.53 2.71 8.09
CA ALA A 26 -2.10 2.56 9.48
C ALA A 26 -2.82 1.37 10.15
N TRP A 27 -4.10 1.17 9.85
CA TRP A 27 -4.85 0.03 10.36
C TRP A 27 -4.29 -1.31 9.89
N ILE A 28 -3.89 -1.42 8.62
CA ILE A 28 -3.26 -2.63 8.08
C ILE A 28 -1.95 -2.93 8.83
N VAL A 29 -1.11 -1.90 9.04
CA VAL A 29 0.18 -2.06 9.75
C VAL A 29 -0.02 -2.42 11.22
N ILE A 30 -0.98 -1.81 11.90
CA ILE A 30 -1.30 -2.15 13.30
C ILE A 30 -1.79 -3.60 13.39
N THR A 31 -2.65 -4.01 12.47
CA THR A 31 -3.24 -5.35 12.47
C THR A 31 -2.21 -6.43 12.13
N SER A 32 -1.27 -6.16 11.21
CA SER A 32 -0.22 -7.11 10.85
C SER A 32 0.79 -7.38 11.97
N LEU A 33 0.86 -6.51 12.98
CA LEU A 33 1.68 -6.68 14.19
C LEU A 33 0.98 -7.44 15.31
N LYS A 34 -0.30 -7.82 15.15
CA LYS A 34 -1.05 -8.64 16.11
C LYS A 34 -0.82 -10.13 15.84
N ASN A 35 -0.92 -10.97 16.88
CA ASN A 35 -0.99 -12.42 16.69
C ASN A 35 -2.33 -12.83 16.06
N GLU A 36 -2.35 -13.96 15.36
CA GLU A 36 -3.56 -14.49 14.70
C GLU A 36 -4.75 -14.62 15.67
N THR A 37 -4.51 -15.16 16.86
CA THR A 37 -5.54 -15.31 17.89
C THR A 37 -6.13 -13.97 18.33
N GLN A 38 -5.32 -12.93 18.41
CA GLN A 38 -5.75 -11.58 18.82
C GLN A 38 -6.57 -10.90 17.72
N VAL A 39 -6.20 -11.09 16.46
CA VAL A 39 -6.97 -10.59 15.30
C VAL A 39 -8.35 -11.23 15.27
N LEU A 40 -8.46 -12.53 15.57
CA LEU A 40 -9.72 -13.27 15.56
C LEU A 40 -10.61 -12.98 16.78
N GLN A 41 -10.03 -12.85 17.97
CA GLN A 41 -10.80 -12.65 19.21
C GLN A 41 -11.16 -11.19 19.48
N ASN A 42 -10.29 -10.24 19.11
CA ASN A 42 -10.52 -8.81 19.35
C ASN A 42 -10.01 -7.97 18.16
N PRO A 43 -10.73 -8.00 17.02
CA PRO A 43 -10.28 -7.34 15.79
C PRO A 43 -10.06 -5.83 15.97
N ASN A 44 -10.90 -5.18 16.78
CA ASN A 44 -10.86 -3.73 17.02
C ASN A 44 -9.98 -3.32 18.21
N GLY A 45 -9.32 -4.27 18.88
CA GLY A 45 -8.46 -3.98 20.02
C GLY A 45 -7.25 -3.14 19.62
N LEU A 46 -7.06 -1.99 20.28
CA LEU A 46 -5.89 -1.11 20.07
C LEU A 46 -4.74 -1.42 21.04
N VAL A 47 -5.02 -2.13 22.13
CA VAL A 47 -4.01 -2.58 23.11
C VAL A 47 -3.65 -4.02 22.78
N PHE A 48 -2.41 -4.23 22.34
CA PHE A 48 -1.87 -5.56 22.01
C PHE A 48 -0.36 -5.58 22.23
N THR A 49 0.22 -6.77 22.28
CA THR A 49 1.67 -6.97 22.32
C THR A 49 2.18 -7.12 20.88
N PRO A 50 3.01 -6.19 20.35
CA PRO A 50 3.52 -6.30 19.00
C PRO A 50 4.36 -7.57 18.80
N THR A 51 4.10 -8.28 17.71
CA THR A 51 4.79 -9.53 17.36
C THR A 51 5.20 -9.54 15.88
N LEU A 52 6.27 -10.28 15.57
CA LEU A 52 6.76 -10.49 14.20
C LEU A 52 6.65 -11.96 13.76
N ASN A 53 5.94 -12.80 14.53
CA ASN A 53 5.82 -14.23 14.24
C ASN A 53 5.09 -14.46 12.91
N THR A 54 3.97 -13.77 12.70
CA THR A 54 3.20 -13.81 11.44
C THR A 54 4.08 -13.49 10.22
N TYR A 55 4.97 -12.48 10.33
CA TYR A 55 5.89 -12.15 9.25
C TYR A 55 6.89 -13.26 8.95
N ARG A 56 7.43 -13.93 9.98
CA ARG A 56 8.39 -15.04 9.79
C ARG A 56 7.73 -16.22 9.09
N GLU A 57 6.51 -16.58 9.49
CA GLU A 57 5.75 -17.69 8.91
C GLU A 57 5.35 -17.40 7.45
N VAL A 58 4.82 -16.21 7.18
CA VAL A 58 4.39 -15.81 5.84
C VAL A 58 5.57 -15.69 4.89
N ILE A 59 6.68 -15.05 5.32
CA ILE A 59 7.86 -14.91 4.44
C ILE A 59 8.43 -16.28 4.11
N GLY A 60 8.60 -17.16 5.11
CA GLY A 60 9.14 -18.51 4.87
C GLY A 60 8.29 -19.34 3.90
N SER A 61 6.96 -19.25 4.01
CA SER A 61 6.04 -20.01 3.16
C SER A 61 5.79 -19.37 1.78
N SER A 62 5.98 -18.05 1.64
CA SER A 62 5.56 -17.29 0.46
C SER A 62 6.70 -16.85 -0.47
N VAL A 63 7.96 -17.23 -0.20
CA VAL A 63 9.12 -16.81 -1.02
C VAL A 63 8.90 -17.07 -2.51
N GLY A 64 8.42 -18.26 -2.88
CA GLY A 64 8.17 -18.61 -4.29
C GLY A 64 7.13 -17.71 -4.97
N ALA A 65 6.05 -17.37 -4.26
CA ALA A 65 5.01 -16.48 -4.76
C ALA A 65 5.51 -15.02 -4.90
N ILE A 66 6.33 -14.57 -3.95
CA ILE A 66 6.98 -13.24 -3.99
C ILE A 66 7.90 -13.13 -5.21
N LEU A 67 8.76 -14.15 -5.42
CA LEU A 67 9.67 -14.18 -6.58
C LEU A 67 8.92 -14.23 -7.91
N THR A 68 7.86 -15.04 -8.00
CA THR A 68 7.04 -15.12 -9.21
C THR A 68 6.37 -13.78 -9.51
N SER A 69 5.79 -13.13 -8.50
CA SER A 69 5.17 -11.81 -8.65
C SER A 69 6.18 -10.75 -9.09
N LEU A 70 7.37 -10.74 -8.48
CA LEU A 70 8.44 -9.83 -8.84
C LEU A 70 8.90 -10.04 -10.29
N GLN A 71 9.10 -11.31 -10.68
CA GLN A 71 9.51 -11.66 -12.03
C GLN A 71 8.48 -11.19 -13.06
N ILE A 72 7.20 -11.49 -12.84
CA ILE A 72 6.12 -11.06 -13.73
C ILE A 72 6.07 -9.54 -13.81
N ALA A 73 6.09 -8.84 -12.68
CA ALA A 73 6.03 -7.38 -12.64
C ALA A 73 7.16 -6.75 -13.47
N VAL A 74 8.41 -7.21 -13.28
CA VAL A 74 9.57 -6.67 -14.00
C VAL A 74 9.46 -6.92 -15.50
N PHE A 75 9.16 -8.16 -15.93
CA PHE A 75 9.08 -8.48 -17.34
C PHE A 75 7.92 -7.76 -18.04
N VAL A 76 6.76 -7.68 -17.38
CA VAL A 76 5.60 -6.98 -17.94
C VAL A 76 5.88 -5.48 -18.04
N THR A 77 6.42 -4.84 -17.00
CA THR A 77 6.77 -3.41 -17.06
C THR A 77 7.80 -3.14 -18.17
N ALA A 78 8.83 -3.97 -18.28
CA ALA A 78 9.83 -3.82 -19.34
C ALA A 78 9.22 -3.98 -20.74
N ALA A 79 8.42 -5.02 -20.96
CA ALA A 79 7.75 -5.27 -22.23
C ALA A 79 6.80 -4.11 -22.60
N VAL A 80 6.01 -3.61 -21.64
CA VAL A 80 5.10 -2.48 -21.84
C VAL A 80 5.87 -1.22 -22.24
N VAL A 81 7.01 -0.92 -21.61
CA VAL A 81 7.82 0.24 -21.99
C VAL A 81 8.44 0.06 -23.37
N ILE A 82 9.04 -1.10 -23.65
CA ILE A 82 9.71 -1.40 -24.93
C ILE A 82 8.75 -1.31 -26.11
N LEU A 83 7.51 -1.79 -25.94
CA LEU A 83 6.52 -1.80 -27.02
C LEU A 83 5.68 -0.51 -27.04
N GLY A 84 5.31 -0.01 -25.86
CA GLY A 84 4.40 1.14 -25.72
C GLY A 84 5.02 2.47 -26.10
N VAL A 85 6.30 2.69 -25.80
CA VAL A 85 7.00 3.93 -26.17
C VAL A 85 7.07 4.12 -27.70
N PRO A 86 7.60 3.17 -28.50
CA PRO A 86 7.65 3.34 -29.95
C PRO A 86 6.25 3.38 -30.57
N ALA A 87 5.28 2.60 -30.06
CA ALA A 87 3.90 2.67 -30.53
C ALA A 87 3.28 4.05 -30.28
N GLY A 88 3.50 4.64 -29.09
CA GLY A 88 3.05 5.99 -28.77
C GLY A 88 3.71 7.05 -29.66
N PHE A 89 5.00 6.89 -29.99
CA PHE A 89 5.69 7.78 -30.92
C PHE A 89 5.15 7.68 -32.35
N ALA A 90 4.83 6.47 -32.82
CA ALA A 90 4.27 6.27 -34.17
C ALA A 90 2.84 6.83 -34.33
N LEU A 91 2.11 7.00 -33.22
CA LEU A 91 0.75 7.56 -33.21
C LEU A 91 0.71 9.09 -33.06
N ALA A 92 1.84 9.72 -32.70
CA ALA A 92 1.96 11.16 -32.53
C ALA A 92 2.27 11.85 -33.88
#